data_AF-J5JUM1-F1
#
_entry.id   AF-J5JUM1-F1
#
_cell.length_a   1.000
_cell.length_b   1.000
_cell.length_c   1.000
_cell.angle_alpha   90.00
_cell.angle_beta   90.00
_cell.angle_gamma   90.00
#
_symmetry.space_group_name_H-M   'P 1'
#
loop_
_entity.id
_entity.type
_entity.pdbx_description
1 polymer ?
#
loop_
_entity_poly.entity_id
_entity_poly.type
_entity_poly.pdbx_seq_one_letter_code
_entity_poly.pdbx_strand_id
1 'polypeptide(L)'
;MEAETAVEQAQARHRKELKDLQGRITNKKKNATKKTRKAVNDDCEQLERALREQQAAEIAALNGEMPADDTADDAADDAADEVNQTQLGADEALSQRAEAELNLATEKETDRVDDNTQQQQQPGKKRNRQKERLARRAAEQAAATTKAEMEASTMTNHRAMENAYMKKKMEAEGLVEQDIAPDGHCLFSAVADQLQTQLSIPLGGTTTTTTTTTVSETKEPAYKTVRRAATDFMASHGDDFAPFVEGDFATYLARMRDTAEWGGEPELMALARAYGVGIRVVQDGRTEEIGDGDKVMWLAYYRHGYGLGEHYNSLRRQP
;
A
#
# COMPACT_ATOMS: atom_id res chain seq x y z
N MET A 1 -11.84 33.92 -12.42
CA MET A 1 -11.12 34.49 -13.57
C MET A 1 -9.79 35.14 -13.19
N GLU A 2 -9.72 36.22 -12.39
CA GLU A 2 -8.39 36.82 -12.06
C GLU A 2 -7.49 35.92 -11.18
N ALA A 3 -8.05 35.20 -10.20
CA ALA A 3 -7.29 34.28 -9.34
C ALA A 3 -6.75 33.05 -10.11
N GLU A 4 -7.53 32.50 -11.03
CA GLU A 4 -7.12 31.36 -11.88
C GLU A 4 -5.91 31.73 -12.76
N THR A 5 -5.89 32.96 -13.29
CA THR A 5 -4.76 33.45 -14.09
C THR A 5 -3.48 33.69 -13.26
N ALA A 6 -3.61 33.94 -11.95
CA ALA A 6 -2.47 34.14 -11.06
C ALA A 6 -1.80 32.81 -10.67
N VAL A 7 -2.58 31.76 -10.42
CA VAL A 7 -2.09 30.41 -10.13
C VAL A 7 -1.36 29.82 -11.34
N GLU A 8 -1.91 29.99 -12.55
CA GLU A 8 -1.30 29.50 -13.78
C GLU A 8 0.06 30.17 -14.06
N GLN A 9 0.18 31.48 -13.79
CA GLN A 9 1.45 32.20 -13.89
C GLN A 9 2.48 31.73 -12.85
N ALA A 10 2.04 31.44 -11.61
CA ALA A 10 2.91 30.92 -10.56
C ALA A 10 3.48 29.53 -10.94
N GLN A 11 2.62 28.62 -11.42
CA GLN A 11 3.04 27.29 -11.88
C GLN A 11 4.02 27.35 -13.07
N ALA A 12 3.82 28.27 -14.00
CA ALA A 12 4.74 28.47 -15.12
C ALA A 12 6.14 28.92 -14.65
N ARG A 13 6.21 29.78 -13.62
CA ARG A 13 7.47 30.17 -12.99
C ARG A 13 8.11 28.98 -12.24
N HIS A 14 7.32 28.20 -11.50
CA HIS A 14 7.81 27.03 -10.76
C HIS A 14 8.48 25.99 -11.66
N ARG A 15 7.91 25.72 -12.85
CA ARG A 15 8.52 24.85 -13.87
C ARG A 15 9.89 25.35 -14.32
N LYS A 16 10.07 26.66 -14.46
CA LYS A 16 11.35 27.27 -14.83
C LYS A 16 12.38 27.15 -13.71
N GLU A 17 11.98 27.38 -12.47
CA GLU A 17 12.84 27.25 -11.28
C GLU A 17 13.33 25.81 -11.07
N LEU A 18 12.46 24.82 -11.28
CA LEU A 18 12.84 23.40 -11.22
C LEU A 18 13.91 23.06 -12.25
N LYS A 19 13.76 23.54 -13.49
CA LYS A 19 14.74 23.33 -14.57
C LYS A 19 16.08 23.99 -14.25
N ASP A 20 16.07 25.21 -13.73
CA ASP A 20 17.28 25.92 -13.32
C ASP A 20 17.96 25.22 -12.12
N LEU A 21 17.18 24.69 -11.18
CA LEU A 21 17.69 23.93 -10.04
C LEU A 21 18.35 22.62 -10.46
N GLN A 22 17.72 21.85 -11.36
CA GLN A 22 18.31 20.62 -11.92
C GLN A 22 19.65 20.89 -12.62
N GLY A 23 19.77 22.02 -13.34
CA GLY A 23 21.03 22.47 -13.91
C GLY A 23 22.11 22.73 -12.86
N ARG A 24 21.76 23.40 -11.75
CA ARG A 24 22.67 23.66 -10.63
C ARG A 24 23.10 22.39 -9.91
N ILE A 25 22.17 21.45 -9.68
CA ILE A 25 22.44 20.16 -9.03
C ILE A 25 23.40 19.33 -9.87
N THR A 26 23.16 19.26 -11.18
CA THR A 26 24.03 18.55 -12.12
C THR A 26 25.45 19.13 -12.09
N ASN A 27 25.60 20.46 -12.08
CA ASN A 27 26.90 21.11 -12.00
C ASN A 27 27.60 20.88 -10.63
N LYS A 28 26.86 20.98 -9.52
CA LYS A 28 27.36 20.68 -8.17
C LYS A 28 27.86 19.25 -8.05
N LYS A 29 27.08 18.27 -8.52
CA LYS A 29 27.45 16.84 -8.52
C LYS A 29 28.68 16.57 -9.40
N LYS A 30 28.78 17.22 -10.56
CA LYS A 30 29.96 17.13 -11.45
C LYS A 30 31.25 17.67 -10.82
N ASN A 31 31.15 18.74 -10.03
CA ASN A 31 32.30 19.35 -9.36
C ASN A 31 32.65 18.69 -8.01
N ALA A 32 31.91 17.66 -7.59
CA ALA A 32 32.12 17.00 -6.31
C ALA A 32 33.30 16.01 -6.33
N THR A 33 34.21 16.17 -5.36
CA THR A 33 35.34 15.24 -5.17
C THR A 33 34.93 14.03 -4.34
N LYS A 34 35.73 12.95 -4.34
CA LYS A 34 35.47 11.74 -3.54
C LYS A 34 35.28 12.01 -2.04
N LYS A 35 35.90 13.07 -1.50
CA LYS A 35 35.76 13.47 -0.07
C LYS A 35 34.52 14.32 0.19
N THR A 36 34.02 15.05 -0.81
CA THR A 36 32.90 15.99 -0.66
C THR A 36 31.59 15.49 -1.25
N ARG A 37 31.59 14.37 -1.98
CA ARG A 37 30.44 13.82 -2.69
C ARG A 37 29.20 13.58 -1.81
N LYS A 38 29.40 13.10 -0.58
CA LYS A 38 28.28 12.90 0.36
C LYS A 38 27.64 14.24 0.73
N ALA A 39 28.44 15.19 1.23
CA ALA A 39 27.94 16.52 1.60
C ALA A 39 27.29 17.25 0.41
N VAL A 40 27.85 17.12 -0.80
CA VAL A 40 27.26 17.74 -2.00
C VAL A 40 25.92 17.09 -2.38
N ASN A 41 25.75 15.78 -2.18
CA ASN A 41 24.46 15.13 -2.42
C ASN A 41 23.42 15.56 -1.38
N ASP A 42 23.80 15.58 -0.09
CA ASP A 42 22.93 16.03 0.99
C ASP A 42 22.48 17.49 0.76
N ASP A 43 23.38 18.37 0.31
CA ASP A 43 23.08 19.76 -0.06
C ASP A 43 22.11 19.83 -1.27
N CYS A 44 22.23 18.95 -2.25
CA CYS A 44 21.33 18.94 -3.41
C CYS A 44 19.91 18.52 -3.02
N GLU A 45 19.77 17.51 -2.15
CA GLU A 45 18.47 17.06 -1.64
C GLU A 45 17.79 18.15 -0.79
N GLN A 46 18.56 18.88 0.02
CA GLN A 46 18.04 20.03 0.76
C GLN A 46 17.53 21.15 -0.14
N LEU A 47 18.26 21.45 -1.23
CA LEU A 47 17.84 22.48 -2.20
C LEU A 47 16.55 22.09 -2.93
N GLU A 48 16.37 20.82 -3.28
CA GLU A 48 15.13 20.33 -3.90
C GLU A 48 13.95 20.37 -2.93
N ARG A 49 14.16 19.96 -1.68
CA ARG A 49 13.12 20.00 -0.65
C ARG A 49 12.66 21.44 -0.37
N ALA A 50 13.61 22.35 -0.18
CA ALA A 50 13.30 23.75 0.10
C ALA A 50 12.55 24.43 -1.05
N LEU A 51 12.91 24.13 -2.32
CA LEU A 51 12.19 24.71 -3.46
C LEU A 51 10.75 24.18 -3.54
N ARG A 52 10.54 22.87 -3.35
CA ARG A 52 9.19 22.28 -3.34
C ARG A 52 8.31 22.88 -2.24
N GLU A 53 8.85 23.03 -1.04
CA GLU A 53 8.14 23.62 0.09
C GLU A 53 7.74 25.08 -0.17
N GLN A 54 8.63 25.88 -0.74
CA GLN A 54 8.32 27.26 -1.13
C GLN A 54 7.22 27.34 -2.20
N GLN A 55 7.29 26.46 -3.21
CA GLN A 55 6.32 26.44 -4.29
C GLN A 55 4.94 25.98 -3.80
N ALA A 56 4.89 24.97 -2.93
CA ALA A 56 3.66 24.51 -2.29
C ALA A 56 3.03 25.62 -1.43
N ALA A 57 3.82 26.32 -0.61
CA ALA A 57 3.35 27.42 0.22
C ALA A 57 2.81 28.59 -0.62
N GLU A 58 3.42 28.88 -1.77
CA GLU A 58 2.96 29.94 -2.67
C GLU A 58 1.64 29.59 -3.36
N ILE A 59 1.45 28.33 -3.79
CA ILE A 59 0.16 27.88 -4.34
C ILE A 59 -0.93 27.88 -3.26
N ALA A 60 -0.63 27.41 -2.05
CA ALA A 60 -1.58 27.45 -0.93
C ALA A 60 -2.03 28.88 -0.60
N ALA A 61 -1.08 29.83 -0.56
CA ALA A 61 -1.38 31.25 -0.32
C ALA A 61 -2.24 31.87 -1.42
N LEU A 62 -2.05 31.48 -2.69
CA LEU A 62 -2.85 31.96 -3.82
C LEU A 62 -4.24 31.33 -3.89
N ASN A 63 -4.40 30.09 -3.43
CA ASN A 63 -5.68 29.39 -3.34
C ASN A 63 -6.51 29.78 -2.10
N GLY A 64 -5.95 30.58 -1.17
CA GLY A 64 -6.64 31.04 0.03
C GLY A 64 -6.79 29.98 1.12
N GLU A 65 -6.04 28.89 1.03
CA GLU A 65 -5.99 27.84 2.05
C GLU A 65 -4.84 28.15 3.02
N MET A 66 -5.14 28.18 4.32
CA MET A 66 -4.08 28.19 5.34
C MET A 66 -3.25 26.91 5.24
N PRO A 67 -1.94 26.95 5.54
CA PRO A 67 -1.11 25.75 5.43
C PRO A 67 -1.58 24.73 6.46
N ALA A 68 -2.30 23.70 5.98
CA ALA A 68 -2.56 22.50 6.73
C ALA A 68 -1.27 21.66 6.73
N ASP A 69 -0.85 21.33 7.95
CA ASP A 69 0.18 20.35 8.25
C ASP A 69 -0.20 19.01 7.58
N ASP A 70 0.77 18.41 6.91
CA ASP A 70 0.78 17.04 6.36
C ASP A 70 -0.47 16.54 5.62
N THR A 71 -0.47 16.68 4.28
CA THR A 71 -0.74 15.59 3.32
C THR A 71 -0.75 16.13 1.89
N ALA A 72 0.22 15.75 1.06
CA ALA A 72 0.09 15.75 -0.41
C ALA A 72 1.22 14.92 -1.04
N ASP A 73 1.17 13.61 -0.79
CA ASP A 73 1.35 12.67 -1.89
C ASP A 73 0.02 12.71 -2.68
N ASP A 74 0.09 12.66 -4.01
CA ASP A 74 -1.03 12.82 -4.96
C ASP A 74 -1.65 14.21 -5.13
N ALA A 75 -1.10 14.99 -6.07
CA ALA A 75 -1.88 15.61 -7.16
C ALA A 75 -0.95 16.38 -8.12
N ALA A 76 -0.44 15.71 -9.16
CA ALA A 76 -0.18 16.26 -10.50
C ALA A 76 0.51 15.21 -11.38
N ASP A 77 -0.19 14.10 -11.66
CA ASP A 77 0.07 13.29 -12.85
C ASP A 77 -1.03 13.60 -13.88
N ASP A 78 -0.99 14.82 -14.40
CA ASP A 78 -1.56 15.12 -15.71
C ASP A 78 -0.85 16.37 -16.27
N ALA A 79 -0.46 16.29 -17.53
CA ALA A 79 0.28 17.29 -18.33
C ALA A 79 1.83 17.27 -18.26
N ALA A 80 2.46 16.17 -18.68
CA ALA A 80 3.72 16.23 -19.45
C ALA A 80 4.00 14.95 -20.27
N ASP A 81 3.01 14.43 -21.00
CA ASP A 81 3.26 13.49 -22.09
C ASP A 81 3.11 14.22 -23.42
N GLU A 82 4.12 15.01 -23.77
CA GLU A 82 4.62 15.11 -25.15
C GLU A 82 5.88 15.99 -25.18
N VAL A 83 6.86 15.55 -25.96
CA VAL A 83 8.13 16.21 -26.31
C VAL A 83 9.25 16.12 -25.26
N ASN A 84 9.97 14.99 -25.21
CA ASN A 84 11.29 14.89 -25.86
C ASN A 84 11.88 13.47 -25.80
N GLN A 85 11.47 12.61 -26.75
CA GLN A 85 12.34 11.53 -27.19
C GLN A 85 13.55 12.15 -27.91
N THR A 86 14.66 12.27 -27.21
CA THR A 86 16.02 11.97 -27.71
C THR A 86 17.02 12.24 -26.59
N GLN A 87 17.99 11.35 -26.44
CA GLN A 87 19.18 11.47 -25.56
C GLN A 87 19.11 10.92 -24.12
N LEU A 88 18.57 9.70 -23.91
CA LEU A 88 18.76 8.95 -22.65
C LEU A 88 19.41 7.56 -22.83
N GLY A 89 19.97 7.27 -24.01
CA GLY A 89 20.53 5.94 -24.33
C GLY A 89 22.01 5.70 -24.01
N ALA A 90 22.68 6.51 -23.18
CA ALA A 90 24.15 6.43 -23.06
C ALA A 90 24.76 6.32 -21.65
N ASP A 91 24.03 6.56 -20.56
CA ASP A 91 24.64 6.59 -19.20
C ASP A 91 24.26 5.41 -18.28
N GLU A 92 23.28 4.58 -18.66
CA GLU A 92 22.86 3.43 -17.85
C GLU A 92 23.78 2.20 -17.99
N ALA A 93 24.63 2.19 -19.02
CA ALA A 93 25.59 1.10 -19.29
C ALA A 93 26.93 1.23 -18.52
N LEU A 94 27.17 2.34 -17.82
CA LEU A 94 28.44 2.58 -17.09
C LEU A 94 28.33 2.34 -15.57
N SER A 95 27.12 2.32 -15.01
CA SER A 95 26.94 2.08 -13.57
C SER A 95 26.88 0.60 -13.19
N GLN A 96 26.45 -0.29 -14.10
CA GLN A 96 26.33 -1.73 -13.82
C GLN A 96 27.64 -2.51 -14.02
N ARG A 97 28.68 -1.89 -14.60
CA ARG A 97 30.00 -2.52 -14.82
C ARG A 97 31.01 -2.30 -13.70
N ALA A 98 30.73 -1.42 -12.74
CA ALA A 98 31.64 -1.15 -11.62
C ALA A 98 31.40 -2.05 -10.39
N GLU A 99 30.26 -2.76 -10.33
CA GLU A 99 29.87 -3.57 -9.16
C GLU A 99 30.12 -5.09 -9.37
N ALA A 100 30.55 -5.51 -10.56
CA ALA A 100 30.78 -6.91 -10.91
C ALA A 100 32.25 -7.38 -10.85
N GLU A 101 33.22 -6.49 -10.57
CA GLU A 101 34.66 -6.82 -10.58
C GLU A 101 35.36 -6.76 -9.20
N LEU A 102 34.62 -6.94 -8.09
CA LEU A 102 35.26 -7.07 -6.76
C LEU A 102 34.81 -8.27 -5.92
N ASN A 103 34.13 -9.25 -6.52
CA ASN A 103 33.79 -10.53 -5.88
C ASN A 103 34.49 -11.69 -6.59
N LEU A 104 35.83 -11.70 -6.59
CA LEU A 104 36.58 -12.93 -6.85
C LEU A 104 38.02 -12.86 -6.30
N ALA A 105 38.16 -13.03 -4.99
CA ALA A 105 39.30 -13.70 -4.36
C ALA A 105 39.14 -13.62 -2.84
N THR A 106 38.84 -14.74 -2.16
CA THR A 106 39.65 -15.32 -1.07
C THR A 106 38.81 -16.34 -0.29
N GLU A 107 38.77 -17.56 -0.80
CA GLU A 107 38.60 -18.83 -0.07
C GLU A 107 39.77 -19.68 -0.62
N LYS A 108 40.72 -20.26 0.12
CA LYS A 108 40.73 -21.09 1.33
C LYS A 108 42.20 -21.24 1.77
N GLU A 109 42.44 -21.49 3.06
CA GLU A 109 43.46 -22.41 3.61
C GLU A 109 43.31 -22.41 5.14
N THR A 110 42.47 -23.30 5.68
CA THR A 110 42.80 -24.58 6.33
C THR A 110 43.61 -24.48 7.63
N ASP A 111 42.93 -24.84 8.72
CA ASP A 111 43.51 -25.29 9.99
C ASP A 111 44.59 -26.36 9.78
N ARG A 112 45.76 -26.15 10.40
CA ARG A 112 46.58 -27.22 10.98
C ARG A 112 47.22 -26.72 12.26
N VAL A 113 46.89 -27.40 13.35
CA VAL A 113 47.59 -27.36 14.64
C VAL A 113 48.80 -28.29 14.53
N ASP A 114 50.00 -27.82 14.87
CA ASP A 114 50.97 -28.63 15.61
C ASP A 114 52.07 -27.79 16.25
N ASP A 115 52.70 -28.44 17.23
CA ASP A 115 53.33 -27.93 18.45
C ASP A 115 54.79 -27.42 18.32
N ASN A 116 55.18 -26.66 19.35
CA ASN A 116 56.50 -26.55 19.97
C ASN A 116 57.48 -25.37 19.65
N THR A 117 57.71 -24.58 20.71
CA THR A 117 58.95 -23.88 21.15
C THR A 117 59.78 -23.02 20.19
N GLN A 118 59.92 -21.72 20.49
CA GLN A 118 61.02 -21.17 21.33
C GLN A 118 60.94 -19.63 21.44
N GLN A 119 61.40 -19.12 22.57
CA GLN A 119 61.44 -17.71 22.99
C GLN A 119 62.29 -16.83 22.07
N GLN A 120 61.79 -15.63 21.74
CA GLN A 120 62.62 -14.40 21.79
C GLN A 120 61.75 -13.14 21.86
N GLN A 121 62.00 -12.36 22.91
CA GLN A 121 61.45 -11.03 23.16
C GLN A 121 61.92 -10.04 22.10
N GLN A 122 61.03 -9.19 21.57
CA GLN A 122 61.31 -7.85 21.02
C GLN A 122 60.00 -7.06 20.74
N PRO A 123 60.06 -5.72 20.63
CA PRO A 123 59.17 -4.80 21.35
C PRO A 123 57.94 -4.32 20.57
N GLY A 124 56.85 -4.09 21.30
CA GLY A 124 55.77 -3.13 21.01
C GLY A 124 55.32 -2.98 19.55
N LYS A 125 54.58 -3.96 19.01
CA LYS A 125 53.87 -3.82 17.74
C LYS A 125 52.87 -2.66 17.84
N LYS A 126 53.18 -1.53 17.20
CA LYS A 126 52.30 -0.34 17.15
C LYS A 126 50.91 -0.77 16.67
N ARG A 127 49.92 -0.69 17.56
CA ARG A 127 48.51 -0.99 17.30
C ARG A 127 48.07 -0.24 16.04
N ASN A 128 47.65 -0.98 15.02
CA ASN A 128 47.25 -0.40 13.74
C ASN A 128 45.90 0.30 13.90
N ARG A 129 45.97 1.59 14.26
CA ARG A 129 44.84 2.47 14.62
C ARG A 129 43.74 2.54 13.55
N GLN A 130 44.05 2.21 12.30
CA GLN A 130 43.06 2.08 11.22
C GLN A 130 42.24 0.78 11.32
N LYS A 131 42.88 -0.35 11.65
CA LYS A 131 42.21 -1.64 11.86
C LYS A 131 41.28 -1.59 13.08
N GLU A 132 41.72 -0.90 14.13
CA GLU A 132 40.92 -0.68 15.34
C GLU A 132 39.68 0.20 15.08
N ARG A 133 39.82 1.25 14.25
CA ARG A 133 38.69 2.09 13.84
C ARG A 133 37.68 1.33 12.97
N LEU A 134 38.15 0.46 12.08
CA LEU A 134 37.31 -0.38 11.22
C LEU A 134 36.56 -1.43 12.06
N ALA A 135 37.25 -2.09 12.98
CA ALA A 135 36.66 -3.06 13.90
C ALA A 135 35.59 -2.42 14.79
N ARG A 136 35.82 -1.20 15.28
CA ARG A 136 34.81 -0.46 16.06
C ARG A 136 33.57 -0.12 15.24
N ARG A 137 33.72 0.29 13.97
CA ARG A 137 32.57 0.55 13.08
C ARG A 137 31.81 -0.73 12.73
N ALA A 138 32.52 -1.82 12.49
CA ALA A 138 31.90 -3.12 12.22
C ALA A 138 31.12 -3.64 13.44
N ALA A 139 31.67 -3.48 14.65
CA ALA A 139 30.99 -3.81 15.89
C ALA A 139 29.75 -2.93 16.14
N GLU A 140 29.83 -1.64 15.84
CA GLU A 140 28.70 -0.70 15.93
C GLU A 140 27.59 -1.04 14.93
N GLN A 141 27.93 -1.41 13.70
CA GLN A 141 26.97 -1.89 12.71
C GLN A 141 26.35 -3.22 13.11
N ALA A 142 27.14 -4.20 13.57
CA ALA A 142 26.62 -5.47 14.04
C ALA A 142 25.67 -5.27 15.25
N ALA A 143 26.04 -4.41 16.20
CA ALA A 143 25.18 -4.06 17.33
C ALA A 143 23.88 -3.35 16.89
N ALA A 144 23.96 -2.46 15.90
CA ALA A 144 22.79 -1.80 15.33
C ALA A 144 21.88 -2.79 14.59
N THR A 145 22.43 -3.72 13.82
CA THR A 145 21.68 -4.79 13.14
C THR A 145 21.02 -5.71 14.14
N THR A 146 21.75 -6.21 15.14
CA THR A 146 21.16 -7.07 16.18
C THR A 146 20.09 -6.34 16.99
N LYS A 147 20.27 -5.04 17.26
CA LYS A 147 19.23 -4.21 17.90
C LYS A 147 18.00 -4.06 17.02
N ALA A 148 18.17 -3.79 15.72
CA ALA A 148 17.07 -3.73 14.77
C ALA A 148 16.35 -5.08 14.60
N GLU A 149 17.08 -6.20 14.64
CA GLU A 149 16.51 -7.55 14.61
C GLU A 149 15.73 -7.88 15.90
N MET A 150 16.23 -7.44 17.06
CA MET A 150 15.51 -7.56 18.33
C MET A 150 14.25 -6.68 18.35
N GLU A 151 14.32 -5.46 17.82
CA GLU A 151 13.16 -4.57 17.70
C GLU A 151 12.13 -5.12 16.70
N ALA A 152 12.58 -5.66 15.56
CA ALA A 152 11.71 -6.29 14.55
C ALA A 152 11.09 -7.61 15.02
N SER A 153 11.82 -8.43 15.79
CA SER A 153 11.27 -9.66 16.38
C SER A 153 10.32 -9.38 17.56
N THR A 154 10.45 -8.23 18.20
CA THR A 154 9.49 -7.75 19.22
C THR A 154 8.20 -7.23 18.56
N MET A 155 8.25 -6.82 17.29
CA MET A 155 7.04 -6.49 16.53
C MET A 155 6.23 -7.78 16.33
N THR A 156 5.11 -7.86 17.04
CA THR A 156 4.17 -8.96 16.89
C THR A 156 3.61 -8.93 15.47
N ASN A 157 3.86 -9.98 14.69
CA ASN A 157 3.37 -10.05 13.32
C ASN A 157 1.88 -10.37 13.31
N HIS A 158 1.06 -9.34 13.53
CA HIS A 158 -0.41 -9.44 13.59
C HIS A 158 -0.99 -10.12 12.35
N ARG A 159 -0.42 -9.83 11.17
CA ARG A 159 -0.78 -10.47 9.89
C ARG A 159 -0.56 -11.97 9.89
N ALA A 160 0.62 -12.42 10.30
CA ALA A 160 0.95 -13.85 10.32
C ALA A 160 0.08 -14.63 11.31
N MET A 161 -0.23 -14.03 12.47
CA MET A 161 -1.12 -14.65 13.45
C MET A 161 -2.56 -14.72 12.93
N GLU A 162 -3.08 -13.62 12.37
CA GLU A 162 -4.42 -13.58 11.75
C GLU A 162 -4.55 -14.67 10.68
N ASN A 163 -3.62 -14.72 9.74
CA ASN A 163 -3.61 -15.74 8.68
C ASN A 163 -3.56 -17.17 9.24
N ALA A 164 -2.82 -17.41 10.33
CA ALA A 164 -2.74 -18.74 10.94
C ALA A 164 -4.06 -19.14 11.62
N TYR A 165 -4.71 -18.24 12.35
CA TYR A 165 -6.01 -18.49 12.97
C TYR A 165 -7.11 -18.70 11.93
N MET A 166 -7.12 -17.84 10.92
CA MET A 166 -8.04 -17.90 9.78
C MET A 166 -7.91 -19.23 9.04
N LYS A 167 -6.69 -19.61 8.64
CA LYS A 167 -6.43 -20.89 7.95
C LYS A 167 -6.91 -22.09 8.75
N LYS A 168 -6.60 -22.14 10.04
CA LYS A 168 -7.06 -23.23 10.93
C LYS A 168 -8.59 -23.31 10.98
N LYS A 169 -9.28 -22.17 11.04
CA LYS A 169 -10.74 -22.12 11.08
C LYS A 169 -11.36 -22.53 9.75
N MET A 170 -10.79 -22.08 8.62
CA MET A 170 -11.23 -22.50 7.27
C MET A 170 -11.05 -24.00 7.06
N GLU A 171 -9.90 -24.57 7.45
CA GLU A 171 -9.63 -26.01 7.36
C GLU A 171 -10.62 -26.82 8.20
N ALA A 172 -10.96 -26.35 9.41
CA ALA A 172 -11.93 -27.03 10.28
C ALA A 172 -13.36 -27.05 9.69
N GLU A 173 -13.74 -26.04 8.91
CA GLU A 173 -15.05 -25.92 8.27
C GLU A 173 -15.07 -26.48 6.84
N GLY A 174 -13.94 -26.97 6.30
CA GLY A 174 -13.83 -27.46 4.93
C GLY A 174 -13.97 -26.36 3.87
N LEU A 175 -13.50 -25.16 4.20
CA LEU A 175 -13.58 -23.97 3.35
C LEU A 175 -12.23 -23.68 2.69
N VAL A 176 -12.30 -23.18 1.45
CA VAL A 176 -11.16 -22.70 0.68
C VAL A 176 -11.38 -21.24 0.34
N GLU A 177 -10.35 -20.46 0.55
CA GLU A 177 -10.36 -19.04 0.23
C GLU A 177 -10.25 -18.79 -1.27
N GLN A 178 -11.10 -17.90 -1.76
CA GLN A 178 -11.02 -17.30 -3.08
C GLN A 178 -10.56 -15.86 -2.92
N ASP A 179 -9.38 -15.56 -3.43
CA ASP A 179 -8.80 -14.22 -3.43
C ASP A 179 -9.68 -13.25 -4.24
N ILE A 180 -10.01 -12.12 -3.60
CA ILE A 180 -10.70 -10.98 -4.17
C ILE A 180 -9.68 -9.83 -4.32
N ALA A 181 -9.91 -8.95 -5.30
CA ALA A 181 -9.04 -7.79 -5.48
C ALA A 181 -9.05 -6.90 -4.21
N PRO A 182 -7.89 -6.48 -3.68
CA PRO A 182 -7.80 -5.65 -2.49
C PRO A 182 -8.11 -4.18 -2.82
N ASP A 183 -9.36 -3.92 -3.21
CA ASP A 183 -9.90 -2.59 -3.47
C ASP A 183 -11.07 -2.28 -2.51
N GLY A 184 -11.60 -1.07 -2.59
CA GLY A 184 -12.75 -0.66 -1.78
C GLY A 184 -14.08 -1.30 -2.20
N HIS A 185 -14.07 -2.22 -3.16
CA HIS A 185 -15.23 -3.01 -3.55
C HIS A 185 -15.18 -4.45 -3.02
N CYS A 186 -14.13 -4.83 -2.29
CA CYS A 186 -13.87 -6.21 -1.87
C CYS A 186 -15.09 -6.91 -1.22
N LEU A 187 -15.80 -6.27 -0.29
CA LEU A 187 -17.00 -6.84 0.34
C LEU A 187 -18.07 -7.22 -0.69
N PHE A 188 -18.41 -6.29 -1.59
CA PHE A 188 -19.46 -6.50 -2.60
C PHE A 188 -19.01 -7.50 -3.67
N SER A 189 -17.72 -7.52 -3.99
CA SER A 189 -17.11 -8.50 -4.89
C SER A 189 -17.13 -9.91 -4.29
N ALA A 190 -16.81 -10.06 -3.01
CA ALA A 190 -16.84 -11.33 -2.30
C ALA A 190 -18.27 -11.87 -2.18
N VAL A 191 -19.25 -11.01 -1.86
CA VAL A 191 -20.68 -11.38 -1.83
C VAL A 191 -21.18 -11.75 -3.23
N ALA A 192 -20.81 -11.00 -4.26
CA ALA A 192 -21.18 -11.32 -5.64
C ALA A 192 -20.67 -12.71 -6.06
N ASP A 193 -19.43 -13.05 -5.70
CA ASP A 193 -18.84 -14.36 -5.93
C ASP A 193 -19.61 -15.48 -5.23
N GLN A 194 -19.96 -15.29 -3.96
CA GLN A 194 -20.75 -16.26 -3.19
C GLN A 194 -22.14 -16.49 -3.79
N LEU A 195 -22.85 -15.42 -4.14
CA LEU A 195 -24.19 -15.48 -4.72
C LEU A 195 -24.18 -16.26 -6.04
N GLN A 196 -23.20 -16.01 -6.92
CA GLN A 196 -23.11 -16.66 -8.22
C GLN A 196 -22.61 -18.11 -8.14
N THR A 197 -21.53 -18.34 -7.40
CA THR A 197 -20.78 -19.61 -7.45
C THR A 197 -21.26 -20.64 -6.43
N GLN A 198 -21.65 -20.21 -5.23
CA GLN A 198 -22.05 -21.13 -4.14
C GLN A 198 -23.56 -21.26 -4.03
N LEU A 199 -24.30 -20.16 -4.16
CA LEU A 199 -25.73 -20.13 -3.86
C LEU A 199 -26.63 -20.18 -5.11
N SER A 200 -26.05 -19.92 -6.29
CA SER A 200 -26.75 -19.79 -7.57
C SER A 200 -27.96 -18.84 -7.50
N ILE A 201 -27.80 -17.73 -6.76
CA ILE A 201 -28.79 -16.67 -6.62
C ILE A 201 -28.47 -15.57 -7.65
N PRO A 202 -29.45 -15.13 -8.47
CA PRO A 202 -29.25 -14.01 -9.38
C PRO A 202 -28.91 -12.73 -8.63
N LEU A 203 -27.90 -11.99 -9.10
CA LEU A 203 -27.47 -10.75 -8.46
C LEU A 203 -28.54 -9.66 -8.46
N GLY A 204 -29.45 -9.65 -9.44
CA GLY A 204 -30.46 -8.61 -9.62
C GLY A 204 -31.59 -8.58 -8.57
N GLY A 205 -31.54 -9.44 -7.54
CA GLY A 205 -32.57 -9.51 -6.51
C GLY A 205 -33.93 -10.00 -7.03
N THR A 206 -34.90 -10.14 -6.11
CA THR A 206 -36.28 -10.58 -6.37
C THR A 206 -37.21 -9.45 -6.81
N THR A 207 -36.72 -8.20 -6.86
CA THR A 207 -37.51 -7.07 -7.32
C THR A 207 -37.64 -7.08 -8.83
N THR A 208 -38.85 -7.48 -9.24
CA THR A 208 -39.37 -7.42 -10.60
C THR A 208 -39.41 -5.96 -11.05
N THR A 209 -38.34 -5.48 -11.67
CA THR A 209 -38.43 -4.38 -12.62
C THR A 209 -37.94 -4.89 -13.95
N THR A 210 -38.90 -5.34 -14.76
CA THR A 210 -38.76 -5.67 -16.16
C THR A 210 -38.43 -4.40 -16.95
N THR A 211 -37.21 -3.89 -16.79
CA THR A 211 -36.66 -2.95 -17.77
C THR A 211 -35.83 -3.77 -18.73
N THR A 212 -36.46 -4.10 -19.86
CA THR A 212 -35.82 -4.57 -21.08
C THR A 212 -34.78 -3.54 -21.52
N THR A 213 -33.59 -3.57 -20.91
CA THR A 213 -32.47 -2.74 -21.35
C THR A 213 -31.69 -3.54 -22.38
N THR A 214 -31.93 -3.14 -23.62
CA THR A 214 -31.18 -3.46 -24.82
C THR A 214 -29.67 -3.50 -24.57
N VAL A 215 -29.07 -4.58 -25.07
CA VAL A 215 -27.64 -4.88 -25.24
C VAL A 215 -26.75 -3.62 -25.29
N SER A 216 -25.99 -3.41 -24.22
CA SER A 216 -24.74 -2.64 -24.25
C SER A 216 -23.62 -3.61 -23.88
N GLU A 217 -22.63 -3.75 -24.76
CA GLU A 217 -21.58 -4.79 -24.76
C GLU A 217 -20.49 -4.60 -23.68
N THR A 218 -20.78 -3.87 -22.61
CA THR A 218 -19.96 -3.80 -21.41
C THR A 218 -20.76 -4.35 -20.24
N LYS A 219 -20.60 -5.65 -19.96
CA LYS A 219 -21.20 -6.28 -18.78
C LYS A 219 -20.67 -5.55 -17.54
N GLU A 220 -21.53 -4.79 -16.89
CA GLU A 220 -21.17 -4.05 -15.68
C GLU A 220 -20.57 -4.99 -14.63
N PRO A 221 -19.54 -4.56 -13.87
CA PRO A 221 -18.96 -5.39 -12.81
C PRO A 221 -20.01 -5.86 -11.81
N ALA A 222 -19.93 -7.13 -11.42
CA ALA A 222 -20.90 -7.79 -10.55
C ALA A 222 -21.11 -7.07 -9.20
N TYR A 223 -20.04 -6.53 -8.62
CA TYR A 223 -20.08 -5.80 -7.35
C TYR A 223 -21.03 -4.59 -7.39
N LYS A 224 -21.20 -3.93 -8.54
CA LYS A 224 -22.09 -2.76 -8.65
C LYS A 224 -23.54 -3.13 -8.45
N THR A 225 -23.93 -4.31 -8.92
CA THR A 225 -25.30 -4.81 -8.73
C THR A 225 -25.56 -5.12 -7.26
N VAL A 226 -24.61 -5.77 -6.58
CA VAL A 226 -24.71 -6.09 -5.15
C VAL A 226 -24.70 -4.82 -4.29
N ARG A 227 -23.86 -3.84 -4.64
CA ARG A 227 -23.80 -2.53 -3.96
C ARG A 227 -25.11 -1.75 -4.07
N ARG A 228 -25.75 -1.77 -5.24
CA ARG A 228 -27.10 -1.21 -5.42
C ARG A 228 -28.13 -1.98 -4.60
N ALA A 229 -28.10 -3.31 -4.60
CA ALA A 229 -29.03 -4.12 -3.81
C ALA A 229 -28.94 -3.80 -2.30
N ALA A 230 -27.72 -3.65 -1.76
CA ALA A 230 -27.52 -3.24 -0.37
C ALA A 230 -28.14 -1.86 -0.10
N THR A 231 -27.74 -0.85 -0.87
CA THR A 231 -28.17 0.54 -0.66
C THR A 231 -29.67 0.75 -0.90
N ASP A 232 -30.27 0.07 -1.90
CA ASP A 232 -31.71 0.10 -2.15
C ASP A 232 -32.49 -0.56 -0.99
N PHE A 233 -31.96 -1.65 -0.42
CA PHE A 233 -32.57 -2.29 0.75
C PHE A 233 -32.50 -1.39 1.98
N MET A 234 -31.34 -0.79 2.24
CA MET A 234 -31.16 0.15 3.35
C MET A 234 -32.06 1.37 3.21
N ALA A 235 -32.20 1.91 1.99
CA ALA A 235 -33.10 3.04 1.71
C ALA A 235 -34.56 2.71 2.02
N SER A 236 -35.02 1.50 1.67
CA SER A 236 -36.41 1.06 1.94
C SER A 236 -36.67 0.69 3.40
N HIS A 237 -35.63 0.52 4.21
CA HIS A 237 -35.69 0.16 5.62
C HIS A 237 -34.89 1.14 6.49
N GLY A 238 -34.92 2.44 6.14
CA GLY A 238 -34.01 3.45 6.73
C GLY A 238 -33.97 3.48 8.25
N ASP A 239 -35.11 3.26 8.93
CA ASP A 239 -35.19 3.25 10.40
C ASP A 239 -34.31 2.16 11.05
N ASP A 240 -34.08 1.04 10.35
CA ASP A 240 -33.25 -0.07 10.85
C ASP A 240 -31.75 0.21 10.71
N PHE A 241 -31.35 1.11 9.80
CA PHE A 241 -29.95 1.33 9.40
C PHE A 241 -29.40 2.71 9.78
N ALA A 242 -30.22 3.75 9.69
CA ALA A 242 -29.81 5.12 9.98
C ALA A 242 -29.13 5.31 11.36
N PRO A 243 -29.53 4.61 12.45
CA PRO A 243 -28.85 4.74 13.75
C PRO A 243 -27.42 4.21 13.79
N PHE A 244 -27.02 3.36 12.83
CA PHE A 244 -25.70 2.72 12.77
C PHE A 244 -24.76 3.38 11.78
N VAL A 245 -25.22 4.44 11.11
CA VAL A 245 -24.48 5.16 10.08
C VAL A 245 -24.12 6.54 10.60
N GLU A 246 -22.89 6.99 10.32
CA GLU A 246 -22.44 8.33 10.68
C GLU A 246 -22.88 9.38 9.65
N GLY A 247 -23.46 10.48 10.13
CA GLY A 247 -23.84 11.62 9.30
C GLY A 247 -25.23 11.50 8.67
N ASP A 248 -25.43 12.22 7.56
CA ASP A 248 -26.70 12.18 6.83
C ASP A 248 -26.86 10.85 6.08
N PHE A 249 -27.94 10.13 6.37
CA PHE A 249 -28.17 8.78 5.84
C PHE A 249 -28.31 8.76 4.31
N ALA A 250 -28.98 9.76 3.71
CA ALA A 250 -29.13 9.82 2.27
C ALA A 250 -27.77 10.04 1.56
N THR A 251 -26.93 10.91 2.13
CA THR A 251 -25.57 11.16 1.65
C THR A 251 -24.69 9.91 1.78
N TYR A 252 -24.80 9.19 2.89
CA TYR A 252 -24.12 7.92 3.09
C TYR A 252 -24.52 6.89 2.02
N LEU A 253 -25.82 6.71 1.77
CA LEU A 253 -26.30 5.77 0.77
C LEU A 253 -25.80 6.12 -0.64
N ALA A 254 -25.78 7.41 -1.00
CA ALA A 254 -25.25 7.85 -2.30
C ALA A 254 -23.75 7.53 -2.44
N ARG A 255 -22.95 7.84 -1.42
CA ARG A 255 -21.52 7.49 -1.40
C ARG A 255 -21.30 5.99 -1.47
N MET A 256 -22.01 5.23 -0.64
CA MET A 256 -21.93 3.78 -0.60
C MET A 256 -22.38 3.15 -1.92
N ARG A 257 -23.30 3.78 -2.66
CA ARG A 257 -23.77 3.29 -3.96
C ARG A 257 -22.78 3.56 -5.09
N ASP A 258 -22.25 4.78 -5.14
CA ASP A 258 -21.62 5.32 -6.35
C ASP A 258 -20.08 5.36 -6.30
N THR A 259 -19.48 5.05 -5.15
CA THR A 259 -18.02 5.12 -4.95
C THR A 259 -17.40 3.78 -4.55
N ALA A 260 -16.07 3.75 -4.37
CA ALA A 260 -15.32 2.64 -3.80
C ALA A 260 -15.23 2.69 -2.28
N GLU A 261 -16.25 3.25 -1.62
CA GLU A 261 -16.33 3.21 -0.17
C GLU A 261 -16.47 1.77 0.33
N TRP A 262 -15.74 1.48 1.41
CA TRP A 262 -15.67 0.17 2.04
C TRP A 262 -16.99 -0.12 2.74
N GLY A 263 -17.55 -1.32 2.49
CA GLY A 263 -18.73 -1.78 3.20
C GLY A 263 -18.37 -2.38 4.56
N GLY A 264 -19.33 -2.38 5.48
CA GLY A 264 -19.20 -3.00 6.79
C GLY A 264 -20.42 -3.84 7.18
N GLU A 265 -20.65 -3.94 8.49
CA GLU A 265 -21.77 -4.69 9.07
C GLU A 265 -23.15 -4.20 8.59
N PRO A 266 -23.45 -2.88 8.49
CA PRO A 266 -24.74 -2.41 7.96
C PRO A 266 -25.03 -2.94 6.55
N GLU A 267 -24.04 -2.93 5.66
CA GLU A 267 -24.15 -3.46 4.30
C GLU A 267 -24.35 -4.98 4.32
N LEU A 268 -23.59 -5.72 5.15
CA LEU A 268 -23.76 -7.18 5.28
C LEU A 268 -25.16 -7.53 5.77
N MET A 269 -25.67 -6.82 6.77
CA MET A 269 -27.03 -7.01 7.27
C MET A 269 -28.08 -6.72 6.20
N ALA A 270 -27.90 -5.63 5.45
CA ALA A 270 -28.78 -5.29 4.33
C ALA A 270 -28.76 -6.37 3.25
N LEU A 271 -27.58 -6.89 2.89
CA LEU A 271 -27.42 -7.94 1.89
C LEU A 271 -28.01 -9.28 2.35
N ALA A 272 -27.80 -9.64 3.61
CA ALA A 272 -28.39 -10.84 4.20
C ALA A 272 -29.92 -10.83 4.07
N ARG A 273 -30.55 -9.70 4.43
CA ARG A 273 -32.00 -9.52 4.34
C ARG A 273 -32.50 -9.37 2.91
N ALA A 274 -31.78 -8.65 2.05
CA ALA A 274 -32.15 -8.43 0.65
C ALA A 274 -32.16 -9.73 -0.17
N TYR A 275 -31.20 -10.62 0.08
CA TYR A 275 -31.10 -11.90 -0.63
C TYR A 275 -31.74 -13.08 0.14
N GLY A 276 -32.19 -12.89 1.38
CA GLY A 276 -32.77 -13.94 2.21
C GLY A 276 -31.76 -15.04 2.55
N VAL A 277 -30.55 -14.64 2.91
CA VAL A 277 -29.40 -15.53 3.15
C VAL A 277 -28.78 -15.25 4.51
N GLY A 278 -28.23 -16.28 5.14
CA GLY A 278 -27.28 -16.11 6.25
C GLY A 278 -25.89 -15.78 5.72
N ILE A 279 -25.15 -14.94 6.44
CA ILE A 279 -23.76 -14.60 6.14
C ILE A 279 -22.92 -15.02 7.34
N ARG A 280 -21.87 -15.80 7.08
CA ARG A 280 -20.87 -16.18 8.08
C ARG A 280 -19.55 -15.53 7.76
N VAL A 281 -19.09 -14.67 8.64
CA VAL A 281 -17.81 -13.97 8.50
C VAL A 281 -16.80 -14.60 9.43
N VAL A 282 -15.75 -15.20 8.88
CA VAL A 282 -14.63 -15.71 9.66
C VAL A 282 -13.65 -14.57 9.89
N GLN A 283 -13.32 -14.28 11.15
CA GLN A 283 -12.39 -13.22 11.56
C GLN A 283 -11.65 -13.64 12.83
N ASP A 284 -10.32 -13.52 12.84
CA ASP A 284 -9.46 -13.80 14.01
C ASP A 284 -9.78 -15.14 14.72
N GLY A 285 -10.09 -16.17 13.93
CA GLY A 285 -10.45 -17.51 14.42
C GLY A 285 -11.86 -17.66 15.00
N ARG A 286 -12.68 -16.60 14.96
CA ARG A 286 -14.10 -16.61 15.31
C ARG A 286 -14.96 -16.57 14.05
N THR A 287 -16.24 -16.87 14.20
CA THR A 287 -17.24 -16.76 13.14
C THR A 287 -18.38 -15.91 13.66
N GLU A 288 -18.63 -14.80 12.98
CA GLU A 288 -19.79 -13.97 13.19
C GLU A 288 -20.90 -14.41 12.23
N GLU A 289 -22.13 -14.47 12.73
CA GLU A 289 -23.31 -14.89 11.98
C GLU A 289 -24.25 -13.69 11.83
N ILE A 290 -24.61 -13.37 10.59
CA ILE A 290 -25.46 -12.24 10.23
C ILE A 290 -26.64 -12.79 9.41
N GLY A 291 -27.86 -12.47 9.82
CA GLY A 291 -29.08 -12.98 9.19
C GLY A 291 -29.36 -14.46 9.46
N ASP A 292 -30.57 -14.89 9.10
CA ASP A 292 -31.13 -16.21 9.45
C ASP A 292 -31.66 -16.99 8.24
N GLY A 293 -31.20 -16.65 7.02
CA GLY A 293 -31.64 -17.30 5.80
C GLY A 293 -31.18 -18.76 5.65
N ASP A 294 -32.00 -19.57 4.98
CA ASP A 294 -31.75 -21.02 4.76
C ASP A 294 -30.43 -21.31 4.02
N LYS A 295 -30.06 -20.41 3.10
CA LYS A 295 -28.81 -20.47 2.36
C LYS A 295 -27.77 -19.60 3.06
N VAL A 296 -26.57 -20.15 3.26
CA VAL A 296 -25.48 -19.47 3.97
C VAL A 296 -24.30 -19.21 3.05
N MET A 297 -23.87 -17.95 2.97
CA MET A 297 -22.59 -17.57 2.35
C MET A 297 -21.49 -17.44 3.39
N TRP A 298 -20.25 -17.66 2.96
CA TRP A 298 -19.08 -17.58 3.82
C TRP A 298 -18.10 -16.55 3.29
N LEU A 299 -17.63 -15.69 4.19
CA LEU A 299 -16.66 -14.64 3.92
C LEU A 299 -15.50 -14.75 4.91
N ALA A 300 -14.32 -14.35 4.48
CA ALA A 300 -13.16 -14.15 5.34
C ALA A 300 -12.91 -12.65 5.48
N TYR A 301 -12.71 -12.19 6.71
CA TYR A 301 -12.37 -10.82 6.99
C TYR A 301 -11.00 -10.72 7.66
N TYR A 302 -10.14 -9.88 7.07
CA TYR A 302 -8.81 -9.59 7.56
C TYR A 302 -8.74 -8.13 7.97
N ARG A 303 -8.15 -7.83 9.12
CA ARG A 303 -7.90 -6.45 9.54
C ARG A 303 -6.46 -6.02 9.28
N HIS A 304 -5.52 -6.97 9.34
CA HIS A 304 -4.08 -6.73 9.18
C HIS A 304 -3.47 -7.54 8.02
N GLY A 305 -4.29 -8.30 7.31
CA GLY A 305 -3.92 -9.17 6.19
C GLY A 305 -3.39 -8.45 4.95
N TYR A 306 -3.78 -7.19 4.75
CA TYR A 306 -3.58 -6.45 3.50
C TYR A 306 -2.95 -5.08 3.75
N GLY A 307 -2.13 -4.61 2.80
CA GLY A 307 -1.39 -3.35 2.93
C GLY A 307 -2.29 -2.11 3.00
N LEU A 308 -3.54 -2.22 2.54
CA LEU A 308 -4.55 -1.16 2.57
C LEU A 308 -5.45 -1.23 3.82
N GLY A 309 -5.19 -2.16 4.74
CA GLY A 309 -5.99 -2.35 5.96
C GLY A 309 -6.94 -3.55 5.85
N GLU A 310 -8.21 -3.31 6.16
CA GLU A 310 -9.25 -4.34 6.22
C GLU A 310 -9.60 -4.90 4.84
N HIS A 311 -10.05 -6.15 4.76
CA HIS A 311 -10.31 -6.80 3.48
C HIS A 311 -11.24 -7.99 3.61
N TYR A 312 -12.09 -8.18 2.59
CA TYR A 312 -12.98 -9.33 2.48
C TYR A 312 -12.60 -10.24 1.32
N ASN A 313 -12.47 -11.53 1.62
CA ASN A 313 -12.39 -12.61 0.63
C ASN A 313 -13.64 -13.50 0.67
N SER A 314 -13.88 -14.20 -0.43
CA SER A 314 -14.94 -15.19 -0.55
C SER A 314 -14.44 -16.55 -0.03
N LEU A 315 -15.25 -17.26 0.78
CA LEU A 315 -14.92 -18.61 1.23
C LEU A 315 -15.84 -19.63 0.56
N ARG A 316 -15.27 -20.54 -0.20
CA ARG A 316 -16.02 -21.55 -0.95
C ARG A 316 -15.92 -22.90 -0.27
N ARG A 317 -16.96 -23.71 -0.34
CA ARG A 317 -16.86 -25.11 0.10
C ARG A 317 -16.00 -25.89 -0.87
N GLN A 318 -15.09 -26.70 -0.34
CA GLN A 318 -14.31 -27.61 -1.16
C GLN A 318 -15.27 -28.61 -1.85
N PRO A 319 -15.20 -28.77 -3.18
CA PRO A 319 -16.01 -29.76 -3.90
C PRO A 319 -15.63 -31.19 -3.54
#